data_AF-O86234-F1
#
_entry.id   AF-O86234-F1
#
_cell.length_a   1.000
_cell.length_b   1.000
_cell.length_c   1.000
_cell.angle_alpha   90.00
_cell.angle_beta   90.00
_cell.angle_gamma   90.00
#
_symmetry.space_group_name_H-M   'P 1'
#
loop_
_entity.id
_entity.type
_entity.pdbx_description
1 polymer ?
#
loop_
_entity_poly.entity_id
_entity_poly.type
_entity_poly.pdbx_seq_one_letter_code
_entity_poly.pdbx_strand_id
1 'polypeptide(L)'
;MLHAKVVYDSSLHFLGFIGGIFAILGVIVLPITSGDTAFRAARLQIAEIFNVDQRSLPKRLLIAVPLFVLGYFISTIDFSVLWRYFTWANQMTAMVMLWTAAGYLYRYHKFHWVASLPAWFITTVCALICSTTKLVSA
;
A
#
# COMPACT_ATOMS: atom_id res chain seq x y z
N MET A 1 21.72 -8.30 10.80
CA MET A 1 22.29 -9.66 10.62
C MET A 1 21.54 -10.75 11.39
N LEU A 2 21.03 -10.47 12.61
CA LEU A 2 20.32 -11.46 13.45
C LEU A 2 19.05 -12.05 12.81
N HIS A 3 18.31 -11.25 12.03
CA HIS A 3 17.02 -11.65 11.46
C HIS A 3 17.15 -12.75 10.39
N ALA A 4 18.16 -12.63 9.52
CA ALA A 4 18.46 -13.67 8.53
C ALA A 4 18.92 -14.98 9.21
N LYS A 5 19.61 -14.86 10.35
CA LYS A 5 20.08 -16.03 11.11
C LYS A 5 18.93 -16.81 11.75
N VAL A 6 17.95 -16.12 12.35
CA VAL A 6 16.74 -16.76 12.90
C VAL A 6 15.94 -17.50 11.82
N VAL A 7 15.80 -16.91 10.63
CA VAL A 7 15.12 -17.56 9.50
C VAL A 7 15.90 -18.77 9.00
N TYR A 8 17.22 -18.65 8.88
CA TYR A 8 18.08 -19.75 8.44
C TYR A 8 18.08 -20.92 9.43
N ASP A 9 18.24 -20.66 10.73
CA ASP A 9 18.21 -21.69 11.78
C ASP A 9 16.83 -22.37 11.87
N SER A 10 15.75 -21.61 11.72
CA SER A 10 14.38 -22.16 11.71
C SER A 10 14.10 -22.99 10.46
N SER A 11 14.59 -22.56 9.29
CA SER A 11 14.41 -23.26 8.02
C SER A 11 15.25 -24.53 7.94
N LEU A 12 16.45 -24.54 8.53
CA LEU A 12 17.25 -25.76 8.66
C LEU A 12 16.60 -26.79 9.59
N HIS A 13 16.00 -26.33 10.70
CA HIS A 13 15.32 -27.22 11.65
C HIS A 13 14.04 -27.86 11.10
N PHE A 14 13.29 -27.16 10.23
CA PHE A 14 12.05 -27.67 9.66
C PHE A 14 12.19 -28.29 8.26
N LEU A 15 13.13 -27.80 7.44
CA LEU A 15 13.15 -28.04 5.99
C LEU A 15 14.53 -28.46 5.47
N GLY A 16 15.53 -28.56 6.35
CA GLY A 16 16.91 -28.93 6.01
C GLY A 16 17.66 -27.87 5.20
N PHE A 17 18.88 -28.20 4.77
CA PHE A 17 19.77 -27.29 4.05
C PHE A 17 19.15 -26.69 2.77
N ILE A 18 18.42 -27.51 2.00
CA ILE A 18 17.74 -27.08 0.77
C ILE A 18 16.66 -26.04 1.11
N GLY A 19 15.90 -26.26 2.18
CA GLY A 19 14.87 -25.33 2.63
C GLY A 19 15.40 -23.98 3.07
N GLY A 20 16.56 -23.95 3.74
CA GLY A 20 17.25 -22.71 4.12
C GLY A 20 17.63 -21.82 2.92
N ILE A 21 18.08 -22.43 1.81
CA ILE A 21 18.41 -21.71 0.58
C ILE A 21 17.16 -21.08 -0.05
N PHE A 22 16.08 -21.85 -0.19
CA PHE A 22 14.82 -21.33 -0.74
C PHE A 22 14.19 -20.25 0.14
N ALA A 23 14.32 -20.35 1.46
CA ALA A 23 13.85 -19.31 2.38
C ALA A 23 14.57 -17.96 2.17
N ILE A 24 15.90 -17.99 2.03
CA ILE A 24 16.69 -16.76 1.76
C ILE A 24 16.34 -16.17 0.39
N LEU A 25 16.24 -17.01 -0.65
CA LEU A 25 15.83 -16.55 -1.98
C LEU A 25 14.44 -15.92 -1.94
N GLY A 26 13.48 -16.53 -1.24
CA GLY A 26 12.13 -16.00 -1.06
C GLY A 26 12.15 -14.61 -0.41
N VAL A 27 12.87 -14.45 0.70
CA VAL A 27 12.94 -13.17 1.43
C VAL A 27 13.53 -12.04 0.59
N ILE A 28 14.43 -12.34 -0.36
CA ILE A 28 15.05 -11.32 -1.24
C ILE A 28 14.18 -11.04 -2.48
N VAL A 29 13.65 -12.08 -3.13
CA VAL A 29 12.92 -11.95 -4.40
C VAL A 29 11.54 -11.33 -4.22
N LEU A 30 10.84 -11.62 -3.11
CA LEU A 30 9.48 -11.13 -2.83
C LEU A 30 9.41 -9.60 -2.73
N PRO A 31 10.25 -8.91 -1.93
CA PRO A 31 10.24 -7.45 -1.86
C PRO A 31 10.57 -6.78 -3.20
N ILE A 32 11.49 -7.34 -3.97
CA ILE A 32 11.87 -6.80 -5.29
C ILE A 32 10.68 -6.87 -6.26
N THR A 33 10.04 -8.03 -6.33
CA THR A 33 8.90 -8.25 -7.24
C THR A 33 7.68 -7.44 -6.82
N SER A 34 7.42 -7.35 -5.52
CA SER A 34 6.32 -6.55 -4.96
C SER A 34 6.55 -5.05 -5.17
N GLY A 35 7.79 -4.59 -5.02
CA GLY A 35 8.19 -3.22 -5.32
C GLY A 35 7.96 -2.85 -6.78
N ASP A 36 8.44 -3.67 -7.73
CA ASP A 36 8.23 -3.41 -9.17
C ASP A 36 6.74 -3.40 -9.54
N THR A 37 5.96 -4.31 -8.96
CA THR A 37 4.51 -4.35 -9.15
C THR A 37 3.83 -3.08 -8.61
N ALA A 38 4.27 -2.58 -7.45
CA ALA A 38 3.75 -1.35 -6.87
C ALA A 38 4.09 -0.11 -7.73
N PHE A 39 5.34 0.01 -8.20
CA PHE A 39 5.74 1.11 -9.11
C PHE A 39 4.98 1.06 -10.43
N ARG A 40 4.78 -0.14 -10.98
CA ARG A 40 3.96 -0.31 -12.18
C ARG A 40 2.51 0.12 -11.93
N ALA A 41 1.91 -0.30 -10.83
CA ALA A 41 0.54 0.08 -10.47
C ALA A 41 0.39 1.59 -10.26
N ALA A 42 1.36 2.24 -9.61
CA ALA A 42 1.36 3.69 -9.42
C ALA A 42 1.48 4.45 -10.76
N ARG A 43 2.34 3.98 -11.67
CA ARG A 43 2.44 4.56 -13.02
C ARG A 43 1.11 4.47 -13.78
N LEU A 44 0.42 3.34 -13.69
CA LEU A 44 -0.89 3.14 -14.34
C LEU A 44 -1.93 4.12 -13.80
N GLN A 45 -2.03 4.25 -12.47
CA GLN A 45 -2.95 5.19 -11.81
C GLN A 45 -2.69 6.65 -12.24
N ILE A 46 -1.43 7.08 -12.26
CA ILE A 46 -1.06 8.43 -12.71
C ILE A 46 -1.46 8.64 -14.17
N ALA A 47 -1.17 7.67 -15.05
CA ALA A 47 -1.52 7.76 -16.46
C ALA A 47 -3.04 7.80 -16.70
N GLU A 48 -3.84 7.12 -15.87
CA GLU A 48 -5.30 7.19 -15.90
C GLU A 48 -5.82 8.56 -15.48
N ILE A 49 -5.27 9.14 -14.39
CA ILE A 49 -5.65 10.49 -13.92
C ILE A 49 -5.33 11.54 -14.99
N PHE A 50 -4.15 11.47 -15.61
CA PHE A 50 -3.71 12.42 -16.63
C PHE A 50 -4.14 12.04 -18.07
N ASN A 51 -4.89 10.94 -18.25
CA ASN A 51 -5.29 10.40 -19.56
C ASN A 51 -4.12 10.32 -20.59
N VAL A 52 -2.95 9.89 -20.14
CA VAL A 52 -1.76 9.82 -21.00
C VAL A 52 -1.67 8.44 -21.65
N ASP A 53 -1.71 8.41 -22.99
CA ASP A 53 -1.55 7.19 -23.77
C ASP A 53 -0.21 6.48 -23.51
N GLN A 54 -0.27 5.31 -22.88
CA GLN A 54 0.90 4.55 -22.42
C GLN A 54 1.58 3.67 -23.49
N ARG A 55 1.16 3.76 -24.76
CA ARG A 55 1.69 2.88 -25.82
C ARG A 55 3.16 3.13 -26.15
N SER A 56 3.66 4.34 -25.93
CA SER A 56 5.04 4.72 -26.30
C SER A 56 6.02 4.65 -25.13
N LEU A 57 7.16 3.98 -25.33
CA LEU A 57 8.27 3.89 -24.36
C LEU A 57 8.73 5.25 -23.76
N PRO A 58 8.87 6.36 -24.53
CA PRO A 58 9.28 7.63 -23.95
C PRO A 58 8.26 8.21 -22.96
N LYS A 59 6.94 8.09 -23.25
CA LYS A 59 5.89 8.53 -22.31
C LYS A 59 5.90 7.72 -21.02
N ARG A 60 6.25 6.43 -21.09
CA ARG A 60 6.41 5.57 -19.92
C ARG A 60 7.56 6.01 -19.02
N LEU A 61 8.68 6.40 -19.60
CA LEU A 61 9.85 6.85 -18.85
C LEU A 61 9.61 8.20 -18.17
N LEU A 62 8.91 9.11 -18.85
CA LEU A 62 8.57 10.43 -18.32
C LEU A 62 7.72 10.37 -17.04
N ILE A 63 6.85 9.36 -16.91
CA ILE A 63 6.08 9.13 -15.66
C ILE A 63 6.90 8.33 -14.64
N ALA A 64 7.77 7.43 -15.10
CA ALA A 64 8.58 6.59 -14.21
C ALA A 64 9.65 7.38 -13.45
N VAL A 65 10.35 8.30 -14.12
CA VAL A 65 11.41 9.12 -13.49
C VAL A 65 10.91 9.90 -12.27
N PRO A 66 9.84 10.72 -12.35
CA PRO A 66 9.33 11.44 -11.17
C PRO A 66 8.83 10.48 -10.09
N LEU A 67 8.28 9.31 -10.48
CA LEU A 67 7.85 8.30 -9.51
C LEU A 67 9.03 7.69 -8.73
N PHE A 68 10.16 7.43 -9.39
CA PHE A 68 11.38 6.97 -8.72
C PHE A 68 12.00 8.03 -7.82
N VAL A 69 12.01 9.30 -8.27
CA VAL A 69 12.49 10.42 -7.45
C VAL A 69 11.63 10.57 -6.19
N LEU A 70 10.30 10.52 -6.34
CA LEU A 70 9.39 10.58 -5.20
C LEU A 70 9.59 9.39 -4.26
N GLY A 71 9.73 8.18 -4.82
CA GLY A 71 10.01 6.97 -4.05
C GLY A 71 11.31 7.06 -3.24
N TYR A 72 12.37 7.65 -3.82
CA TYR A 72 13.63 7.89 -3.12
C TYR A 72 13.44 8.84 -1.93
N PHE A 73 12.76 9.97 -2.11
CA PHE A 73 12.50 10.90 -1.00
C PHE A 73 11.65 10.25 0.10
N ILE A 74 10.62 9.49 -0.27
CA ILE A 74 9.80 8.76 0.70
C ILE A 74 10.64 7.74 1.48
N SER A 75 11.64 7.10 0.84
CA SER A 75 12.54 6.15 1.51
C SER A 75 13.47 6.78 2.54
N THR A 76 13.63 8.11 2.54
CA THR A 76 14.41 8.84 3.57
C THR A 76 13.61 9.14 4.85
N ILE A 77 12.28 8.96 4.81
CA ILE A 77 11.39 9.18 5.97
C ILE A 77 11.45 7.95 6.89
N ASP A 78 11.31 8.15 8.19
CA ASP A 78 11.23 7.06 9.16
C ASP A 78 10.12 6.05 8.79
N PHE A 79 10.48 4.76 8.77
CA PHE A 79 9.57 3.67 8.41
C PHE A 79 8.32 3.63 9.29
N SER A 80 8.42 4.03 10.56
CA SER A 80 7.31 4.09 11.50
C SER A 80 6.28 5.15 11.09
N VAL A 81 6.75 6.30 10.61
CA VAL A 81 5.90 7.38 10.12
C VAL A 81 5.26 6.95 8.79
N LEU A 82 6.04 6.39 7.86
CA LEU A 82 5.55 5.87 6.59
C LEU A 82 4.44 4.82 6.79
N TRP A 83 4.63 3.90 7.74
CA TRP A 83 3.65 2.86 8.04
C TRP A 83 2.35 3.41 8.63
N ARG A 84 2.42 4.48 9.45
CA ARG A 84 1.23 5.18 9.95
C ARG A 84 0.46 5.85 8.83
N TYR A 85 1.14 6.52 7.90
CA TYR A 85 0.52 7.10 6.72
C TYR A 85 -0.10 6.03 5.81
N PHE A 86 0.59 4.90 5.60
CA PHE A 86 0.06 3.78 4.83
C PHE A 86 -1.21 3.19 5.46
N THR A 87 -1.19 2.98 6.78
CA THR A 87 -2.36 2.48 7.53
C THR A 87 -3.53 3.46 7.44
N TRP A 88 -3.27 4.76 7.53
CA TRP A 88 -4.28 5.80 7.35
C TRP A 88 -4.86 5.79 5.93
N ALA A 89 -4.01 5.71 4.91
CA ALA A 89 -4.44 5.66 3.50
C ALA A 89 -5.35 4.45 3.21
N ASN A 90 -5.04 3.27 3.75
CA ASN A 90 -5.88 2.08 3.60
C ASN A 90 -7.27 2.28 4.22
N GLN A 91 -7.35 2.92 5.39
CA GLN A 91 -8.62 3.21 6.04
C GLN A 91 -9.42 4.29 5.30
N MET A 92 -8.74 5.30 4.74
CA MET A 92 -9.37 6.30 3.89
C MET A 92 -9.98 5.67 2.63
N THR A 93 -9.28 4.73 1.98
CA THR A 93 -9.83 4.00 0.82
C THR A 93 -11.07 3.20 1.20
N ALA A 94 -11.03 2.49 2.35
CA ALA A 94 -12.20 1.77 2.86
C ALA A 94 -13.38 2.71 3.15
N MET A 95 -13.11 3.87 3.75
CA MET A 95 -14.11 4.92 4.00
C MET A 95 -14.78 5.38 2.70
N VAL A 96 -13.98 5.77 1.70
CA VAL A 96 -14.48 6.26 0.40
C VAL A 96 -15.27 5.17 -0.32
N MET A 97 -14.79 3.92 -0.31
CA MET A 97 -15.49 2.81 -0.95
C MET A 97 -16.83 2.49 -0.26
N LEU A 98 -16.87 2.50 1.08
CA LEU A 98 -18.11 2.28 1.83
C LEU A 98 -19.14 3.39 1.61
N TRP A 99 -18.70 4.66 1.55
CA TRP A 99 -19.59 5.77 1.18
C TRP A 99 -20.09 5.67 -0.26
N THR A 100 -19.23 5.26 -1.18
CA THR A 100 -19.61 5.01 -2.58
C THR A 100 -20.63 3.87 -2.67
N ALA A 101 -20.42 2.77 -1.95
CA ALA A 101 -21.35 1.66 -1.86
C ALA A 101 -22.68 2.06 -1.20
N ALA A 102 -22.65 2.85 -0.13
CA ALA A 102 -23.84 3.37 0.53
C ALA A 102 -24.65 4.26 -0.42
N GLY A 103 -23.99 5.15 -1.17
CA GLY A 103 -24.61 5.97 -2.21
C GLY A 103 -25.22 5.14 -3.34
N TYR A 104 -24.53 4.08 -3.76
CA TYR A 104 -25.06 3.12 -4.73
C TYR A 104 -26.33 2.42 -4.19
N LEU A 105 -26.29 1.83 -2.98
CA LEU A 105 -27.47 1.17 -2.40
C LEU A 105 -28.65 2.13 -2.22
N TYR A 106 -28.39 3.37 -1.83
CA TYR A 106 -29.40 4.41 -1.69
C TYR A 106 -30.07 4.71 -3.04
N ARG A 107 -29.30 4.84 -4.13
CA ARG A 107 -29.83 5.06 -5.49
C ARG A 107 -30.76 3.93 -5.95
N TYR A 108 -30.47 2.68 -5.58
CA TYR A 108 -31.27 1.50 -5.95
C TYR A 108 -32.37 1.14 -4.93
N HIS A 109 -32.68 2.03 -3.98
CA HIS A 109 -33.69 1.81 -2.93
C HIS A 109 -33.51 0.49 -2.15
N LYS A 110 -32.26 0.01 -2.01
CA LYS A 110 -31.93 -1.15 -1.17
C LYS A 110 -31.55 -0.68 0.24
N PHE A 111 -31.44 -1.63 1.18
CA PHE A 111 -31.14 -1.35 2.58
C PHE A 111 -29.72 -0.78 2.76
N HIS A 112 -29.58 0.54 2.57
CA HIS A 112 -28.31 1.28 2.55
C HIS A 112 -27.59 1.25 3.91
N TRP A 113 -28.32 1.04 5.00
CA TRP A 113 -27.78 1.02 6.38
C TRP A 113 -26.64 0.02 6.59
N VAL A 114 -26.62 -1.08 5.84
CA VAL A 114 -25.51 -2.06 5.90
C VAL A 114 -24.18 -1.43 5.52
N ALA A 115 -24.19 -0.46 4.60
CA ALA A 115 -22.97 0.23 4.17
C ALA A 115 -22.79 1.56 4.93
N SER A 116 -23.86 2.29 5.22
CA SER A 116 -23.79 3.61 5.89
C SER A 116 -23.25 3.53 7.31
N LEU A 117 -23.62 2.50 8.09
CA LEU A 117 -23.24 2.39 9.49
C LEU A 117 -21.74 2.04 9.65
N PRO A 118 -21.18 1.05 8.92
CA PRO A 118 -19.74 0.86 8.86
C PRO A 118 -18.99 2.06 8.26
N ALA A 119 -19.55 2.74 7.25
CA ALA A 119 -18.94 3.93 6.66
C ALA A 119 -18.72 5.02 7.72
N TRP A 120 -19.74 5.30 8.54
CA TRP A 120 -19.65 6.28 9.62
C TRP A 120 -18.59 5.89 10.66
N PHE A 121 -18.55 4.63 11.07
CA PHE A 121 -17.55 4.14 12.02
C PHE A 121 -16.12 4.32 11.49
N ILE A 122 -15.84 3.86 10.26
CA ILE A 122 -14.52 3.99 9.64
C ILE A 122 -14.16 5.47 9.40
N THR A 123 -15.15 6.33 9.12
CA THR A 123 -14.92 7.79 9.03
C THR A 123 -14.40 8.36 10.34
N THR A 124 -15.02 7.98 11.47
CA THR A 124 -14.57 8.40 12.80
C THR A 124 -13.16 7.91 13.13
N VAL A 125 -12.85 6.65 12.80
CA VAL A 125 -11.51 6.09 13.01
C VAL A 125 -10.46 6.82 12.15
N CYS A 126 -10.78 7.09 10.88
CA CYS A 126 -9.90 7.82 9.97
C CYS A 126 -9.61 9.25 10.48
N ALA A 127 -10.63 9.95 10.99
CA ALA A 127 -10.48 11.27 11.59
C ALA A 127 -9.61 11.24 12.85
N LEU A 128 -9.79 10.22 13.71
CA LEU A 128 -8.98 10.06 14.92
C LEU A 128 -7.49 9.82 14.59
N ILE A 129 -7.21 8.99 13.58
CA ILE A 129 -5.84 8.73 13.14
C ILE A 129 -5.18 10.00 12.60
N CYS A 130 -5.92 10.80 11.81
CA CYS A 130 -5.43 12.09 11.29
C CYS A 130 -5.11 13.08 12.42
N SER A 131 -5.96 13.15 13.45
CA SER A 131 -5.69 13.99 14.63
C SER A 131 -4.44 13.54 15.38
N THR A 132 -4.23 12.22 15.48
CA THR A 132 -3.08 11.64 16.18
C THR A 132 -1.77 11.81 15.41
N THR A 133 -1.80 11.81 14.07
CA THR A 133 -0.61 12.10 13.27
C THR A 133 -0.18 13.55 13.39
N LYS A 134 -1.13 14.50 13.45
CA LYS A 134 -0.79 15.91 13.65
C LYS A 134 -0.16 16.20 15.03
N LEU A 135 -0.60 15.52 16.09
CA LEU A 135 -0.07 15.72 17.44
C LEU A 135 1.35 15.18 17.66
N VAL A 136 1.79 14.19 16.88
CA VAL A 136 3.14 13.60 16.98
C VAL A 136 4.17 14.34 16.12
N SER A 137 3.70 15.22 15.23
CA SER A 137 4.55 15.95 14.27
C SER A 137 4.86 17.40 14.72
N ALA A 138 4.37 17.81 15.89
CA ALA A 138 4.53 19.14 16.49
C ALA A 138 5.29 19.02 17.80
#